data_AF-A0A957E804-F1
#
_entry.id   AF-A0A957E804-F1
#
_cell.length_a   1.000
_cell.length_b   1.000
_cell.length_c   1.000
_cell.angle_alpha   90.00
_cell.angle_beta   90.00
_cell.angle_gamma   90.00
#
_symmetry.space_group_name_H-M   'P 1'
#
loop_
_entity.id
_entity.type
_entity.pdbx_description
1 polymer ?
#
loop_
_entity_poly.entity_id
_entity_poly.type
_entity_poly.pdbx_seq_one_letter_code
_entity_poly.pdbx_strand_id
1 'polypeptide(L)' 'VEEVGLVTAVCQTISLRSGQALTTAQMEQLIHNLEKCADPFTDPQGNPTFIYLSVAQLAREFGKI' A
#
# COMPACT_ATOMS: atom_id res chain seq x y z
N VAL A 1 -9.28 -7.83 22.77
CA VAL A 1 -7.89 -7.58 23.22
C VAL A 1 -6.87 -8.29 22.33
N GLU A 2 -7.20 -9.45 21.75
CA GLU A 2 -6.28 -10.23 20.89
C GLU A 2 -5.99 -9.62 19.51
N GLU A 3 -6.97 -8.99 18.83
CA GLU A 3 -6.77 -8.51 17.45
C GLU A 3 -5.70 -7.41 17.31
N VAL A 4 -5.63 -6.46 18.24
CA VAL A 4 -4.64 -5.37 18.19
C VAL A 4 -3.21 -5.92 18.31
N GLY A 5 -3.03 -6.97 19.10
CA GLY A 5 -1.74 -7.66 19.23
C GLY A 5 -1.33 -8.37 17.93
N LEU A 6 -2.28 -9.02 17.26
CA LEU A 6 -2.04 -9.72 15.99
C LEU A 6 -1.68 -8.74 14.86
N VAL A 7 -2.43 -7.63 14.73
CA VAL A 7 -2.14 -6.58 13.74
C VAL A 7 -0.73 -6.04 13.94
N THR A 8 -0.37 -5.73 15.19
CA THR A 8 0.97 -5.24 15.53
C THR A 8 2.05 -6.24 15.16
N ALA A 9 1.86 -7.52 15.52
CA ALA A 9 2.82 -8.57 15.20
C ALA A 9 3.01 -8.73 13.69
N VAL A 10 1.94 -8.75 12.90
CA VAL A 10 2.01 -8.88 11.44
C VAL A 10 2.73 -7.67 10.82
N CYS A 11 2.35 -6.46 11.21
CA CYS A 11 2.98 -5.22 10.76
C CYS A 11 4.46 -5.12 11.18
N GLN A 12 4.87 -5.78 12.25
CA GLN A 12 6.25 -5.75 12.75
C GLN A 12 7.11 -6.91 12.28
N THR A 13 6.54 -8.03 11.81
CA THR A 13 7.32 -9.25 11.50
C THR A 13 7.19 -9.72 10.05
N ILE A 14 6.04 -9.53 9.42
CA ILE A 14 5.71 -10.14 8.12
C ILE A 14 5.58 -9.10 7.00
N SER A 15 5.17 -7.87 7.33
CA SER A 15 4.95 -6.83 6.32
C SER A 15 6.23 -6.42 5.59
N LEU A 16 6.03 -5.94 4.36
CA LEU A 16 7.08 -5.28 3.57
C LEU A 16 7.58 -4.04 4.32
N ARG A 17 8.89 -3.79 4.26
CA ARG A 17 9.53 -2.68 4.98
C ARG A 17 9.71 -1.46 4.08
N SER A 18 9.70 -0.29 4.70
CA SER A 18 10.16 0.92 4.03
C SER A 18 11.61 0.74 3.54
N GLY A 19 11.88 1.15 2.31
CA GLY A 19 13.19 1.00 1.66
C GLY A 19 13.53 -0.41 1.17
N GLN A 20 12.65 -1.40 1.36
CA GLN A 20 12.87 -2.73 0.80
C GLN A 20 12.74 -2.71 -0.72
N ALA A 21 13.79 -3.11 -1.44
CA ALA A 21 13.73 -3.28 -2.88
C ALA A 21 12.85 -4.49 -3.23
N LEU A 22 11.92 -4.29 -4.18
CA LEU A 22 11.03 -5.32 -4.68
C LEU A 22 11.32 -5.58 -6.15
N THR A 23 11.21 -6.83 -6.57
CA THR A 23 11.13 -7.17 -7.99
C THR A 23 9.73 -6.82 -8.53
N THR A 24 9.60 -6.66 -9.85
CA THR A 24 8.30 -6.40 -10.49
C THR A 24 7.27 -7.49 -10.13
N ALA A 25 7.66 -8.75 -10.13
CA ALA A 25 6.77 -9.86 -9.76
C ALA A 25 6.29 -9.76 -8.29
N GLN A 26 7.14 -9.29 -7.37
CA GLN A 26 6.74 -9.05 -5.98
C GLN A 26 5.77 -7.88 -5.87
N MET A 27 5.97 -6.82 -6.65
CA MET A 27 5.04 -5.69 -6.70
C MET A 27 3.68 -6.12 -7.24
N GLU A 28 3.63 -6.88 -8.34
CA GLU A 28 2.39 -7.42 -8.91
C GLU A 28 1.65 -8.30 -7.90
N GLN A 29 2.37 -9.20 -7.23
CA GLN A 29 1.77 -10.08 -6.21
C GLN A 29 1.21 -9.28 -5.02
N LEU A 30 1.87 -8.19 -4.62
CA LEU A 30 1.36 -7.30 -3.57
C LEU A 30 0.01 -6.70 -3.98
N ILE A 31 -0.10 -6.20 -5.21
CA ILE A 31 -1.37 -5.65 -5.74
C ILE A 31 -2.45 -6.73 -5.76
N HIS A 32 -2.15 -7.93 -6.28
CA HIS A 32 -3.11 -9.05 -6.30
C HIS A 32 -3.56 -9.51 -4.91
N ASN A 33 -2.71 -9.36 -3.88
CA ASN A 33 -3.10 -9.66 -2.52
C ASN A 33 -4.03 -8.58 -1.96
N LEU A 34 -3.75 -7.30 -2.23
CA LEU A 34 -4.61 -6.18 -1.84
C LEU A 34 -5.99 -6.29 -2.50
N GLU A 35 -6.08 -6.64 -3.78
CA GLU A 35 -7.36 -6.83 -4.49
C GLU A 35 -8.29 -7.87 -3.85
N LYS A 36 -7.74 -8.80 -3.05
CA LYS A 36 -8.51 -9.83 -2.33
C LYS A 36 -8.96 -9.38 -0.94
N CYS A 37 -8.46 -8.25 -0.44
CA CYS A 37 -8.86 -7.69 0.85
C CYS A 37 -10.25 -7.06 0.78
N ALA A 38 -11.00 -7.13 1.88
CA ALA A 38 -12.33 -6.52 1.97
C ALA A 38 -12.30 -4.98 1.92
N ASP A 39 -11.28 -4.37 2.54
CA ASP A 39 -10.97 -2.95 2.38
C ASP A 39 -9.51 -2.81 1.96
N PRO A 40 -9.23 -2.67 0.65
CA PRO A 40 -7.87 -2.59 0.14
C PRO A 40 -7.30 -1.17 0.20
N PHE A 41 -8.10 -0.15 0.55
CA PHE A 41 -7.72 1.26 0.46
C PHE A 41 -7.17 1.83 1.78
N THR A 42 -7.33 1.10 2.88
CA THR A 42 -6.92 1.51 4.22
C THR A 42 -6.11 0.41 4.88
N ASP A 43 -4.96 0.75 5.45
CA ASP A 43 -4.16 -0.18 6.25
C ASP A 43 -4.77 -0.38 7.66
N PRO A 44 -4.31 -1.38 8.44
CA PRO A 44 -4.83 -1.62 9.79
C PRO A 44 -4.61 -0.46 10.79
N GLN A 45 -3.76 0.52 10.47
CA GLN A 45 -3.52 1.72 11.28
C GLN A 45 -4.34 2.93 10.81
N GLY A 46 -5.10 2.80 9.71
CA GLY A 46 -5.93 3.87 9.14
C GLY A 46 -5.23 4.70 8.06
N ASN A 47 -4.02 4.35 7.63
CA ASN A 47 -3.33 5.07 6.56
C ASN A 47 -3.82 4.60 5.18
N PRO A 48 -3.84 5.49 4.17
CA PRO A 48 -4.16 5.09 2.81
C PRO A 48 -3.07 4.15 2.25
N THR A 49 -3.49 3.05 1.65
CA THR A 49 -2.59 2.09 0.95
C THR A 49 -2.23 2.55 -0.46
N PHE A 50 -3.11 3.34 -1.08
CA PHE A 50 -2.95 3.87 -2.44
C PHE A 50 -3.12 5.39 -2.47
N ILE A 51 -2.40 6.03 -3.38
CA ILE A 51 -2.67 7.41 -3.81
C ILE A 51 -3.08 7.39 -5.28
N TYR A 52 -4.09 8.18 -5.63
CA TYR A 52 -4.48 8.37 -7.02
C TYR A 52 -3.86 9.65 -7.57
N LEU A 53 -3.05 9.51 -8.62
CA LEU A 53 -2.47 10.63 -9.35
C LEU A 53 -2.99 10.59 -10.79
N SER A 54 -3.94 11.47 -11.12
CA SER A 54 -4.47 11.56 -12.48
C SER A 54 -3.43 12.14 -13.45
N VAL A 55 -3.59 11.82 -14.74
CA VAL A 55 -2.76 12.40 -15.81
C VAL A 55 -2.84 13.93 -15.82
N ALA A 56 -4.02 14.51 -15.57
CA ALA A 56 -4.21 15.96 -15.51
C ALA A 56 -3.49 16.59 -14.31
N GLN A 57 -3.49 15.93 -13.14
CA GLN A 57 -2.70 16.38 -11.99
C GLN A 57 -1.20 16.31 -12.30
N LEU A 58 -0.71 15.18 -12.82
CA LEU A 58 0.69 15.04 -13.21
C LEU A 58 1.11 16.10 -14.25
N ALA A 59 0.30 16.34 -15.28
CA ALA A 59 0.60 17.35 -16.29
C ALA A 59 0.74 18.75 -15.66
N ARG A 60 -0.13 19.10 -14.69
CA ARG A 60 -0.07 20.37 -13.96
C ARG A 60 1.21 20.50 -13.13
N GLU A 61 1.55 19.48 -12.34
CA GLU A 61 2.72 19.50 -11.45
C GLU A 61 4.05 19.56 -12.23
N PHE A 62 4.06 19.05 -13.46
CA PHE A 62 5.23 19.09 -14.35
C PHE A 62 5.20 20.24 -15.38
N GLY A 63 4.29 21.22 -15.23
CA GLY A 63 4.25 22.43 -16.08
C GLY A 63 3.83 22.20 -17.52
N LYS A 64 3.08 21.13 -17.80
CA LYS A 64 2.58 20.75 -19.14
C LYS A 64 1.14 21.21 -19.42
N ILE A 65 0.66 22.23 -18.71
CA ILE A 65 -0.66 22.87 -18.89
C ILE A 65 -0.47 24.39 -18.92
#